data_AF-A0A923KNK6-F1
#
_entry.id   AF-A0A923KNK6-F1
#
_cell.length_a   1.000
_cell.length_b   1.000
_cell.length_c   1.000
_cell.angle_alpha   90.00
_cell.angle_beta   90.00
_cell.angle_gamma   90.00
#
_symmetry.space_group_name_H-M   'P 1'
#
loop_
_entity.id
_entity.type
_entity.pdbx_description
1 polymer ?
#
loop_
_entity_poly.entity_id
_entity_poly.type
_entity_poly.pdbx_seq_one_letter_code
_entity_poly.pdbx_strand_id
1 'polypeptide(L)'
;MNTLSELHLDALVEVFNVGAGRAAASLSEIVGDEVRLSVPSIEIKKSSEADASVLELNSSKFGVVSQNFSGPFEAQALLLFTESHALEIVRDMMGSQMSIEEIAEFEQEAMCELGNIILNACLSAMADMLTISLDSSLPNYKIASVEDIFAGLNQSEDQPYLLLLHIDLAIEKRHSEGHLIFLLSSMSLKNLVIQIERFLGTIE
;
A
#
# COMPACT_ATOMS: atom_id res chain seq x y z
N MET A 1 12.40 -1.87 -23.98
CA MET A 1 11.19 -1.86 -23.13
C MET A 1 11.72 -1.84 -21.72
N ASN A 2 11.53 -0.75 -20.97
CA ASN A 2 12.05 -0.65 -19.60
C ASN A 2 11.02 -1.23 -18.66
N THR A 3 11.07 -2.54 -18.48
CA THR A 3 10.33 -3.28 -17.46
C THR A 3 11.18 -3.34 -16.18
N LEU A 4 10.55 -3.49 -15.02
CA LEU A 4 11.29 -3.79 -13.79
C LEU A 4 11.96 -5.16 -13.95
N SER A 5 13.27 -5.22 -13.68
CA SER A 5 14.01 -6.48 -13.59
C SER A 5 13.85 -7.07 -12.19
N GLU A 6 14.26 -8.33 -12.00
CA GLU A 6 14.30 -8.95 -10.66
C GLU A 6 15.12 -8.09 -9.68
N LEU A 7 16.28 -7.58 -10.11
CA LEU A 7 17.10 -6.68 -9.30
C LEU A 7 16.35 -5.39 -8.91
N HIS A 8 15.53 -4.83 -9.81
CA HIS A 8 14.72 -3.66 -9.48
C HIS A 8 13.64 -3.99 -8.45
N LEU A 9 13.00 -5.16 -8.55
CA LEU A 9 11.98 -5.59 -7.60
C LEU A 9 12.60 -5.89 -6.22
N ASP A 10 13.76 -6.55 -6.16
CA ASP A 10 14.48 -6.80 -4.92
C ASP A 10 14.89 -5.49 -4.23
N ALA A 11 15.39 -4.51 -4.99
CA ALA A 11 15.70 -3.18 -4.46
C ALA A 11 14.45 -2.50 -3.88
N LEU A 12 13.31 -2.62 -4.57
CA LEU A 12 12.04 -2.08 -4.07
C LEU A 12 11.58 -2.82 -2.80
N VAL A 13 11.71 -4.14 -2.71
CA VAL A 13 11.38 -4.92 -1.49
C VAL A 13 12.14 -4.38 -0.29
N GLU A 14 13.45 -4.15 -0.42
CA GLU A 14 14.27 -3.59 0.66
C GLU A 14 13.81 -2.18 1.07
N VAL A 15 13.53 -1.30 0.09
CA VAL A 15 13.00 0.05 0.34
C VAL A 15 11.68 0.00 1.09
N PHE A 16 10.75 -0.79 0.59
CA PHE A 16 9.41 -0.86 1.15
C PHE A 16 9.44 -1.50 2.54
N ASN A 17 10.39 -2.40 2.83
CA ASN A 17 10.63 -2.86 4.20
C ASN A 17 11.22 -1.78 5.12
N VAL A 18 12.07 -0.87 4.62
CA VAL A 18 12.49 0.33 5.40
C VAL A 18 11.28 1.20 5.70
N GLY A 19 10.42 1.44 4.71
CA GLY A 19 9.16 2.18 4.89
C GLY A 19 8.21 1.49 5.87
N ALA A 20 8.06 0.18 5.77
CA ALA A 20 7.27 -0.64 6.68
C ALA A 20 7.78 -0.55 8.13
N GLY A 21 9.10 -0.59 8.34
CA GLY A 21 9.70 -0.39 9.67
C GLY A 21 9.40 1.00 10.25
N ARG A 22 9.43 2.05 9.42
CA ARG A 22 9.05 3.41 9.84
C ARG A 22 7.56 3.48 10.21
N ALA A 23 6.68 2.91 9.38
CA ALA A 23 5.25 2.84 9.66
C ALA A 23 4.95 2.04 10.93
N ALA A 24 5.59 0.88 11.12
CA ALA A 24 5.44 0.07 12.32
C ALA A 24 5.81 0.86 13.60
N ALA A 25 6.89 1.63 13.56
CA ALA A 25 7.28 2.48 14.68
C ALA A 25 6.21 3.54 14.99
N SER A 26 5.72 4.27 13.98
CA SER A 26 4.65 5.27 14.15
C SER A 26 3.33 4.66 14.63
N LEU A 27 2.95 3.49 14.09
CA LEU A 27 1.74 2.79 14.53
C LEU A 27 1.87 2.27 15.97
N SER A 28 3.06 1.82 16.37
CA SER A 28 3.31 1.38 17.75
C SER A 28 3.08 2.51 18.76
N GLU A 29 3.42 3.75 18.40
CA GLU A 29 3.16 4.92 19.26
C GLU A 29 1.65 5.21 19.41
N ILE A 30 0.86 4.96 18.36
CA ILE A 30 -0.60 5.18 18.36
C ILE A 30 -1.32 4.08 19.13
N VAL A 31 -0.97 2.82 18.85
CA VAL A 31 -1.59 1.64 19.47
C VAL A 31 -1.14 1.49 20.93
N GLY A 32 0.08 1.90 21.25
CA GLY A 32 0.67 1.70 22.58
C GLY A 32 1.17 0.28 22.83
N ASP A 33 1.34 -0.53 21.79
CA ASP A 33 1.92 -1.87 21.83
C ASP A 33 2.85 -2.10 20.61
N GLU A 34 3.56 -3.22 20.59
CA GLU A 34 4.43 -3.62 19.49
C GLU A 34 3.63 -3.85 18.21
N VAL A 35 3.96 -3.09 17.17
CA VAL A 35 3.49 -3.31 15.81
C VAL A 35 4.65 -3.81 14.95
N ARG A 36 4.39 -4.85 14.15
CA ARG A 36 5.30 -5.31 13.10
C ARG A 36 4.64 -5.15 11.75
N LEU A 37 5.40 -4.68 10.78
CA LEU A 37 4.96 -4.52 9.41
C LEU A 37 6.09 -4.97 8.49
N SER A 38 5.78 -5.81 7.51
CA SER A 38 6.74 -6.25 6.50
C SER A 38 6.10 -6.34 5.12
N VAL A 39 6.97 -6.21 4.11
CA VAL A 39 6.62 -6.38 2.70
C VAL A 39 7.34 -7.62 2.18
N PRO A 40 6.73 -8.81 2.29
CA PRO A 40 7.39 -10.07 1.90
C PRO A 40 7.66 -10.20 0.40
N SER A 41 6.83 -9.62 -0.46
CA SER A 41 6.96 -9.78 -1.91
C SER A 41 6.41 -8.59 -2.69
N ILE A 42 6.96 -8.40 -3.89
CA ILE A 42 6.53 -7.39 -4.86
C ILE A 42 6.46 -8.01 -6.25
N GLU A 43 5.34 -7.77 -6.95
CA GLU A 43 5.12 -8.21 -8.32
C GLU A 43 4.67 -7.04 -9.20
N ILE A 44 5.01 -7.07 -10.49
CA ILE A 44 4.45 -6.15 -11.48
C ILE A 44 3.57 -6.91 -12.47
N LYS A 45 2.34 -6.43 -12.66
CA LYS A 45 1.37 -6.99 -13.62
C LYS A 45 0.76 -5.89 -14.46
N LYS A 46 0.16 -6.25 -15.59
CA LYS A 46 -0.71 -5.31 -16.31
C LYS A 46 -2.10 -5.33 -15.68
N SER A 47 -2.78 -4.19 -15.66
CA SER A 47 -4.16 -4.11 -15.19
C SER A 47 -5.09 -5.04 -15.98
N SER A 48 -4.87 -5.19 -17.29
CA SER A 48 -5.60 -6.14 -18.14
C SER A 48 -5.43 -7.61 -17.78
N GLU A 49 -4.39 -7.94 -17.01
CA GLU A 49 -4.10 -9.30 -16.53
C GLU A 49 -4.57 -9.51 -15.08
N ALA A 50 -5.11 -8.46 -14.44
CA ALA A 50 -5.53 -8.50 -13.05
C ALA A 50 -6.94 -9.07 -12.92
N ASP A 51 -7.05 -10.17 -12.18
CA ASP A 51 -8.31 -10.74 -11.71
C ASP A 51 -8.22 -11.11 -10.22
N ALA A 52 -9.34 -11.49 -9.62
CA ALA A 52 -9.42 -11.78 -8.18
C ALA A 52 -8.46 -12.88 -7.72
N SER A 53 -8.19 -13.86 -8.58
CA SER A 53 -7.24 -14.94 -8.27
C SER A 53 -5.79 -14.46 -8.36
N VAL A 54 -5.50 -13.57 -9.30
CA VAL A 54 -4.17 -12.98 -9.54
C VAL A 54 -3.75 -12.01 -8.43
N LEU A 55 -4.72 -11.36 -7.78
CA LEU A 55 -4.51 -10.48 -6.63
C LEU A 55 -4.76 -11.17 -5.28
N GLU A 56 -5.03 -12.48 -5.28
CA GLU A 56 -5.34 -13.28 -4.09
C GLU A 56 -6.46 -12.70 -3.20
N LEU A 57 -7.39 -11.95 -3.81
CA LEU A 57 -8.50 -11.31 -3.12
C LEU A 57 -9.65 -12.31 -2.93
N ASN A 58 -9.50 -13.18 -1.93
CA ASN A 58 -10.43 -14.29 -1.66
C ASN A 58 -11.65 -13.94 -0.78
N SER A 59 -11.84 -12.66 -0.45
CA SER A 59 -12.97 -12.17 0.38
C SER A 59 -14.02 -11.46 -0.47
N SER A 60 -15.27 -11.36 0.00
CA SER A 60 -16.33 -10.64 -0.71
C SER A 60 -16.22 -9.12 -0.60
N LYS A 61 -15.57 -8.61 0.46
CA LYS A 61 -15.46 -7.18 0.77
C LYS A 61 -14.12 -6.82 1.38
N PHE A 62 -13.66 -5.64 1.03
CA PHE A 62 -12.39 -5.08 1.49
C PHE A 62 -12.58 -3.66 2.00
N GLY A 63 -11.88 -3.33 3.08
CA GLY A 63 -11.58 -1.95 3.44
C GLY A 63 -10.45 -1.44 2.55
N VAL A 64 -10.71 -0.37 1.82
CA VAL A 64 -9.80 0.19 0.83
C VAL A 64 -9.45 1.62 1.23
N VAL A 65 -8.17 1.85 1.54
CA VAL A 65 -7.62 3.20 1.65
C VAL A 65 -6.95 3.56 0.34
N SER A 66 -7.29 4.71 -0.22
CA SER A 66 -6.74 5.20 -1.48
C SER A 66 -6.06 6.55 -1.30
N GLN A 67 -4.93 6.75 -1.98
CA GLN A 67 -4.18 8.00 -1.95
C GLN A 67 -3.43 8.20 -3.27
N ASN A 68 -3.38 9.43 -3.78
CA ASN A 68 -2.64 9.76 -4.99
C ASN A 68 -1.30 10.40 -4.63
N PHE A 69 -0.27 10.04 -5.39
CA PHE A 69 1.07 10.57 -5.29
C PHE A 69 1.50 11.19 -6.61
N SER A 70 2.16 12.34 -6.55
CA SER A 70 2.65 13.08 -7.72
C SER A 70 4.08 13.58 -7.52
N GLY A 71 4.78 13.85 -8.61
CA GLY A 71 6.19 14.23 -8.61
C GLY A 71 6.87 13.77 -9.91
N PRO A 72 8.11 13.25 -9.85
CA PRO A 72 8.79 12.69 -11.03
C PRO A 72 8.05 11.54 -11.72
N PHE A 73 7.17 10.87 -10.99
CA PHE A 73 6.15 9.95 -11.52
C PHE A 73 4.85 10.15 -10.73
N GLU A 74 3.74 9.74 -11.33
CA GLU A 74 2.43 9.74 -10.67
C GLU A 74 2.00 8.30 -10.35
N ALA A 75 1.42 8.10 -9.18
CA ALA A 75 0.90 6.81 -8.76
C ALA A 75 -0.39 6.97 -7.96
N GLN A 76 -1.37 6.11 -8.19
CA GLN A 76 -2.47 5.91 -7.26
C GLN A 76 -2.15 4.69 -6.39
N ALA A 77 -2.16 4.85 -5.08
CA ALA A 77 -1.96 3.78 -4.12
C ALA A 77 -3.30 3.30 -3.57
N LEU A 78 -3.47 1.99 -3.46
CA LEU A 78 -4.59 1.33 -2.78
C LEU A 78 -4.02 0.39 -1.72
N LEU A 79 -4.39 0.61 -0.46
CA LEU A 79 -4.13 -0.31 0.64
C LEU A 79 -5.42 -1.07 0.94
N LEU A 80 -5.35 -2.39 0.87
CA LEU A 80 -6.50 -3.28 0.99
C LEU A 80 -6.32 -4.24 2.15
N PHE A 81 -7.31 -4.29 3.02
CA PHE A 81 -7.50 -5.34 4.02
C PHE A 81 -8.89 -5.92 3.83
N THR A 82 -9.08 -7.20 4.19
CA THR A 82 -10.44 -7.75 4.26
C THR A 82 -11.28 -6.92 5.23
N GLU A 83 -12.60 -6.83 5.02
CA GLU A 83 -13.49 -6.08 5.92
C GLU A 83 -13.33 -6.53 7.39
N SER A 84 -13.13 -7.82 7.63
CA SER A 84 -12.81 -8.35 8.96
C SER A 84 -11.49 -7.84 9.53
N HIS A 85 -10.40 -7.88 8.75
CA HIS A 85 -9.09 -7.37 9.21
C HIS A 85 -9.13 -5.86 9.43
N ALA A 86 -9.84 -5.10 8.60
CA ALA A 86 -10.00 -3.66 8.80
C ALA A 86 -10.66 -3.35 10.16
N LEU A 87 -11.77 -4.02 10.49
CA LEU A 87 -12.44 -3.87 11.78
C LEU A 87 -11.57 -4.29 12.98
N GLU A 88 -10.74 -5.33 12.81
CA GLU A 88 -9.77 -5.74 13.84
C GLU A 88 -8.69 -4.68 14.06
N ILE A 89 -8.12 -4.12 12.99
CA ILE A 89 -7.12 -3.05 13.09
C ILE A 89 -7.72 -1.80 13.77
N VAL A 90 -8.94 -1.41 13.42
CA VAL A 90 -9.62 -0.27 14.07
C VAL A 90 -9.81 -0.54 15.56
N ARG A 91 -10.23 -1.76 15.94
CA ARG A 91 -10.33 -2.14 17.35
C ARG A 91 -8.99 -2.03 18.07
N ASP A 92 -7.90 -2.36 17.40
CA ASP A 92 -6.55 -2.32 17.97
C ASP A 92 -6.06 -0.89 18.18
N MET A 93 -6.34 -0.01 17.21
CA MET A 93 -6.00 1.41 17.30
C MET A 93 -6.83 2.16 18.35
N MET A 94 -8.10 1.78 18.50
CA MET A 94 -9.05 2.50 19.36
C MET A 94 -9.10 1.91 20.78
N GLY A 95 -8.73 0.64 20.96
CA GLY A 95 -8.70 -0.07 22.23
C GLY A 95 -9.83 -1.09 22.39
N SER A 96 -9.53 -2.21 23.04
CA SER A 96 -10.35 -3.44 23.08
C SER A 96 -11.68 -3.35 23.85
N GLN A 97 -12.04 -2.18 24.41
CA GLN A 97 -13.23 -2.01 25.25
C GLN A 97 -14.44 -1.41 24.51
N MET A 98 -14.27 -0.99 23.25
CA MET A 98 -15.36 -0.40 22.46
C MET A 98 -16.33 -1.46 21.93
N SER A 99 -17.60 -1.05 21.87
CA SER A 99 -18.65 -1.80 21.17
C SER A 99 -18.43 -1.80 19.65
N ILE A 100 -19.13 -2.70 18.95
CA ILE A 100 -19.02 -2.78 17.48
C ILE A 100 -19.58 -1.52 16.83
N GLU A 101 -20.62 -0.94 17.41
CA GLU A 101 -21.26 0.30 16.95
C GLU A 101 -20.29 1.49 17.04
N GLU A 102 -19.56 1.63 18.15
CA GLU A 102 -18.54 2.67 18.31
C GLU A 102 -17.37 2.45 17.33
N ILE A 103 -16.93 1.21 17.12
CA ILE A 103 -15.87 0.89 16.13
C ILE A 103 -16.27 1.34 14.72
N ALA A 104 -17.52 1.10 14.33
CA ALA A 104 -18.01 1.47 13.00
C ALA A 104 -18.06 3.00 12.80
N GLU A 105 -18.28 3.78 13.85
CA GLU A 105 -18.26 5.25 13.78
C GLU A 105 -16.86 5.81 13.53
N PHE A 106 -15.82 5.16 14.05
CA PHE A 106 -14.42 5.59 13.90
C PHE A 106 -13.67 4.87 12.78
N GLU A 107 -14.32 3.91 12.11
CA GLU A 107 -13.68 3.06 11.10
C GLU A 107 -13.03 3.90 10.00
N GLN A 108 -13.73 4.94 9.55
CA GLN A 108 -13.25 5.82 8.49
C GLN A 108 -12.00 6.61 8.91
N GLU A 109 -12.00 7.27 10.07
CA GLU A 109 -10.84 8.04 10.52
C GLU A 109 -9.65 7.13 10.84
N ALA A 110 -9.88 6.03 11.55
CA ALA A 110 -8.82 5.11 11.95
C ALA A 110 -8.15 4.46 10.73
N MET A 111 -8.92 4.00 9.75
CA MET A 111 -8.36 3.42 8.53
C MET A 111 -7.68 4.46 7.66
N CYS A 112 -8.20 5.70 7.58
CA CYS A 112 -7.50 6.80 6.91
C CYS A 112 -6.15 7.10 7.58
N GLU A 113 -6.08 7.14 8.91
CA GLU A 113 -4.83 7.39 9.64
C GLU A 113 -3.83 6.25 9.44
N LEU A 114 -4.27 4.99 9.58
CA LEU A 114 -3.48 3.80 9.30
C LEU A 114 -2.89 3.85 7.88
N GLY A 115 -3.75 4.07 6.88
CA GLY A 115 -3.33 4.12 5.49
C GLY A 115 -2.39 5.29 5.21
N ASN A 116 -2.66 6.47 5.78
CA ASN A 116 -1.76 7.62 5.67
C ASN A 116 -0.36 7.31 6.22
N ILE A 117 -0.27 6.64 7.37
CA ILE A 117 1.02 6.26 7.98
C ILE A 117 1.74 5.25 7.09
N ILE A 118 1.08 4.16 6.70
CA ILE A 118 1.70 3.09 5.91
C ILE A 118 2.13 3.62 4.54
N LEU A 119 1.23 4.29 3.82
CA LEU A 119 1.49 4.79 2.47
C LEU A 119 2.58 5.87 2.49
N ASN A 120 2.50 6.87 3.36
CA ASN A 120 3.51 7.92 3.40
C ASN A 120 4.87 7.37 3.84
N ALA A 121 4.94 6.45 4.80
CA ALA A 121 6.23 5.87 5.22
C ALA A 121 6.88 5.07 4.09
N CYS A 122 6.11 4.24 3.40
CA CYS A 122 6.55 3.46 2.23
C CYS A 122 7.04 4.36 1.08
N LEU A 123 6.23 5.36 0.71
CA LEU A 123 6.57 6.25 -0.41
C LEU A 123 7.70 7.19 -0.05
N SER A 124 7.80 7.64 1.21
CA SER A 124 8.91 8.48 1.67
C SER A 124 10.23 7.70 1.70
N ALA A 125 10.22 6.44 2.13
CA ALA A 125 11.43 5.60 2.07
C ALA A 125 11.92 5.42 0.64
N MET A 126 10.99 5.23 -0.31
CA MET A 126 11.33 5.18 -1.74
C MET A 126 11.81 6.53 -2.27
N ALA A 127 11.16 7.63 -1.89
CA ALA A 127 11.57 8.97 -2.29
C ALA A 127 12.98 9.30 -1.78
N ASP A 128 13.30 8.93 -0.54
CA ASP A 128 14.62 9.07 0.07
C ASP A 128 15.67 8.28 -0.72
N MET A 129 15.40 6.99 -1.01
CA MET A 129 16.32 6.15 -1.80
C MET A 129 16.59 6.80 -3.16
N LEU A 130 15.52 7.16 -3.87
CA LEU A 130 15.62 7.69 -5.23
C LEU A 130 16.08 9.16 -5.25
N THR A 131 16.27 9.79 -4.09
CA THR A 131 16.59 11.22 -3.94
C THR A 131 15.61 12.11 -4.72
N ILE A 132 14.31 11.81 -4.59
CA ILE A 132 13.22 12.55 -5.21
C ILE A 132 12.27 13.11 -4.14
N SER A 133 11.35 13.97 -4.56
CA SER A 133 10.23 14.42 -3.73
C SER A 133 8.92 13.97 -4.36
N LEU A 134 8.02 13.48 -3.52
CA LEU A 134 6.66 13.10 -3.88
C LEU A 134 5.68 13.87 -3.01
N ASP A 135 4.67 14.46 -3.63
CA ASP A 135 3.52 15.05 -2.96
C ASP A 135 2.40 14.01 -2.87
N SER A 136 1.60 14.06 -1.81
CA SER A 136 0.52 13.11 -1.57
C SER A 136 -0.83 13.82 -1.36
N SER A 137 -1.91 13.25 -1.88
CA SER A 137 -3.27 13.67 -1.53
C SER A 137 -3.64 13.25 -0.11
N LEU A 138 -4.81 13.69 0.37
CA LEU A 138 -5.42 13.10 1.56
C LEU A 138 -5.85 11.65 1.27
N PRO A 139 -5.81 10.76 2.29
CA PRO A 139 -6.34 9.41 2.17
C PRO A 139 -7.87 9.43 2.07
N ASN A 140 -8.43 8.47 1.36
CA ASN A 140 -9.87 8.20 1.35
C ASN A 140 -10.13 6.72 1.64
N TYR A 141 -10.98 6.44 2.61
CA TYR A 141 -11.42 5.10 2.98
C TYR A 141 -12.82 4.79 2.45
N LYS A 142 -13.01 3.55 1.97
CA LYS A 142 -14.31 2.97 1.64
C LYS A 142 -14.30 1.46 1.79
N ILE A 143 -15.48 0.89 2.04
CA ILE A 143 -15.72 -0.54 1.82
C ILE A 143 -16.08 -0.76 0.34
N ALA A 144 -15.42 -1.72 -0.30
CA ALA A 144 -15.67 -2.06 -1.69
C ALA A 144 -15.77 -3.58 -1.88
N SER A 145 -16.62 -4.00 -2.82
CA SER A 145 -16.61 -5.38 -3.32
C SER A 145 -15.37 -5.61 -4.19
N VAL A 146 -15.02 -6.88 -4.40
CA VAL A 146 -13.95 -7.26 -5.32
C VAL A 146 -14.24 -6.74 -6.74
N GLU A 147 -15.49 -6.84 -7.17
CA GLU A 147 -15.94 -6.36 -8.47
C GLU A 147 -15.75 -4.84 -8.61
N ASP A 148 -16.07 -4.06 -7.57
CA ASP A 148 -15.88 -2.61 -7.58
C ASP A 148 -14.40 -2.21 -7.62
N ILE A 149 -13.54 -2.97 -6.94
CA ILE A 149 -12.08 -2.77 -6.95
C ILE A 149 -11.56 -3.00 -8.37
N PHE A 150 -11.88 -4.15 -8.99
CA PHE A 150 -11.45 -4.43 -10.36
C PHE A 150 -12.05 -3.49 -11.39
N ALA A 151 -13.29 -3.07 -11.20
CA ALA A 151 -13.89 -2.04 -12.04
C ALA A 151 -13.08 -0.74 -11.97
N GLY A 152 -12.61 -0.34 -10.79
CA GLY A 152 -11.72 0.81 -10.61
C GLY A 152 -10.34 0.62 -11.25
N LEU A 153 -9.71 -0.54 -11.03
CA LEU A 153 -8.39 -0.87 -11.60
C LEU A 153 -8.40 -0.88 -13.14
N ASN A 154 -9.50 -1.32 -13.74
CA ASN A 154 -9.64 -1.44 -15.20
C ASN A 154 -10.19 -0.19 -15.89
N GLN A 155 -10.73 0.78 -15.14
CA GLN A 155 -11.29 2.02 -15.70
C GLN A 155 -10.23 3.01 -16.18
N SER A 156 -9.00 2.93 -15.63
CA SER A 156 -7.92 3.85 -15.97
C SER A 156 -7.12 3.31 -17.17
N GLU A 157 -7.56 3.60 -18.40
CA GLU A 157 -6.79 3.31 -19.62
C GLU A 157 -5.36 3.90 -19.55
N ASP A 158 -5.19 5.00 -18.81
CA ASP A 158 -3.92 5.68 -18.61
C ASP A 158 -2.99 5.02 -17.58
N GLN A 159 -3.46 4.04 -16.78
CA GLN A 159 -2.67 3.37 -15.74
C GLN A 159 -2.60 1.84 -15.95
N PRO A 160 -1.85 1.36 -16.95
CA PRO A 160 -1.88 -0.04 -17.35
C PRO A 160 -1.06 -0.98 -16.48
N TYR A 161 -0.31 -0.47 -15.48
CA TYR A 161 0.57 -1.30 -14.65
C TYR A 161 0.17 -1.26 -13.18
N LEU A 162 0.17 -2.44 -12.57
CA LEU A 162 -0.04 -2.65 -11.15
C LEU A 162 1.27 -3.14 -10.54
N LEU A 163 1.81 -2.39 -9.58
CA LEU A 163 2.85 -2.88 -8.67
C LEU A 163 2.15 -3.38 -7.41
N LEU A 164 2.18 -4.70 -7.22
CA LEU A 164 1.46 -5.42 -6.18
C LEU A 164 2.43 -5.78 -5.07
N LEU A 165 2.14 -5.34 -3.86
CA LEU A 165 2.93 -5.62 -2.67
C LEU A 165 2.04 -6.40 -1.71
N HIS A 166 2.51 -7.55 -1.25
CA HIS A 166 1.90 -8.22 -0.10
C HIS A 166 2.40 -7.53 1.16
N ILE A 167 1.52 -7.38 2.14
CA ILE A 167 1.81 -6.75 3.42
C ILE A 167 1.35 -7.66 4.55
N ASP A 168 2.25 -7.91 5.49
CA ASP A 168 1.94 -8.57 6.75
C ASP A 168 1.99 -7.53 7.88
N LEU A 169 0.83 -7.24 8.46
CA LEU A 169 0.70 -6.39 9.65
C LEU A 169 0.42 -7.27 10.86
N ALA A 170 1.19 -7.09 11.93
CA ALA A 170 0.92 -7.73 13.21
C ALA A 170 0.82 -6.67 14.30
N ILE A 171 -0.29 -6.68 15.03
CA ILE A 171 -0.53 -5.82 16.19
C ILE A 171 -0.84 -6.74 17.37
N GLU A 172 -0.05 -6.64 18.44
CA GLU A 172 -0.09 -7.57 19.58
C GLU A 172 0.07 -9.06 19.16
N LYS A 173 -1.06 -9.79 19.08
CA LYS A 173 -1.15 -11.21 18.71
C LYS A 173 -2.04 -11.43 17.48
N ARG A 174 -2.57 -10.35 16.88
CA ARG A 174 -3.40 -10.40 15.69
C ARG A 174 -2.53 -10.17 14.46
N HIS A 175 -2.73 -11.02 13.47
CA HIS A 175 -2.04 -10.96 12.18
C HIS A 175 -3.06 -10.63 11.11
N SER A 176 -2.79 -9.58 10.36
CA SER A 176 -3.63 -9.06 9.29
C SER A 176 -2.81 -9.03 8.01
N GLU A 177 -3.14 -9.93 7.10
CA GLU A 177 -2.64 -9.89 5.73
C GLU A 177 -3.40 -8.84 4.93
N GLY A 178 -2.67 -8.10 4.10
CA GLY A 178 -3.19 -7.06 3.23
C GLY A 178 -2.40 -6.92 1.94
N HIS A 179 -2.91 -6.09 1.05
CA HIS A 179 -2.27 -5.78 -0.23
C HIS A 179 -2.08 -4.27 -0.36
N LEU A 180 -0.92 -3.87 -0.87
CA LEU A 180 -0.67 -2.51 -1.32
C LEU A 180 -0.45 -2.52 -2.84
N ILE A 181 -1.29 -1.79 -3.55
CA ILE A 181 -1.30 -1.77 -5.01
C ILE A 181 -0.98 -0.34 -5.47
N PHE A 182 0.04 -0.20 -6.30
CA PHE A 182 0.30 1.05 -7.03
C PHE A 182 -0.14 0.91 -8.48
N LEU A 183 -1.05 1.80 -8.89
CA LEU A 183 -1.43 1.97 -10.28
C LEU A 183 -0.50 3.00 -10.91
N LEU A 184 0.16 2.60 -11.98
CA LEU A 184 1.16 3.39 -12.68
C LEU A 184 0.81 3.50 -14.16
N SER A 185 0.92 4.71 -14.70
CA SER A 185 0.92 4.92 -16.14
C SER A 185 2.16 4.31 -16.80
N SER A 186 2.11 4.06 -18.11
CA SER A 186 3.31 3.66 -18.85
C SER A 186 4.45 4.68 -18.71
N MET A 187 4.11 5.97 -18.62
CA MET A 187 5.08 7.03 -18.40
C MET A 187 5.63 7.01 -16.98
N SER A 188 4.75 6.86 -15.97
CA SER A 188 5.13 6.78 -14.56
C SER A 188 6.04 5.60 -14.28
N LEU A 189 5.71 4.41 -14.82
CA LEU A 189 6.56 3.23 -14.69
C LEU A 189 7.94 3.47 -15.32
N LYS A 190 7.97 4.03 -16.53
CA LYS A 190 9.24 4.36 -17.19
C LYS A 190 10.06 5.34 -16.36
N ASN A 191 9.43 6.37 -15.80
CA ASN A 191 10.09 7.36 -14.96
C ASN A 191 10.60 6.73 -13.66
N LEU A 192 9.83 5.85 -13.03
CA LEU A 192 10.24 5.09 -11.85
C LEU A 192 11.50 4.24 -12.16
N VAL A 193 11.49 3.48 -13.26
CA VAL A 193 12.66 2.68 -13.68
C VAL A 193 13.88 3.58 -13.89
N ILE A 194 13.72 4.73 -14.53
CA ILE A 194 14.83 5.69 -14.72
C ILE A 194 15.40 6.16 -13.37
N GLN A 195 14.58 6.42 -12.37
CA GLN A 195 15.08 6.82 -11.05
C GLN A 195 15.80 5.66 -10.34
N ILE A 196 15.27 4.44 -10.42
CA ILE A 196 15.90 3.25 -9.85
C ILE A 196 17.26 3.00 -10.51
N GLU A 197 17.33 3.05 -11.84
CA GLU A 197 18.60 2.87 -12.59
C GLU A 197 19.63 3.94 -12.24
N ARG A 198 19.21 5.20 -12.06
CA ARG A 198 20.09 6.28 -11.61
C ARG A 198 20.65 6.00 -10.23
N PHE A 199 19.81 5.55 -9.30
CA PHE A 199 20.25 5.20 -7.95
C PHE A 199 21.23 4.02 -7.97
N LEU A 200 20.92 2.94 -8.68
CA LEU A 200 21.80 1.78 -8.77
C LEU A 200 23.16 2.12 -9.41
N GLY A 201 23.17 2.98 -10.43
CA GLY A 201 24.41 3.48 -11.04
C GLY A 201 25.25 4.40 -10.15
N THR A 202 24.75 4.83 -8.97
CA THR A 202 25.56 5.56 -7.97
C THR A 202 26.23 4.66 -6.94
N ILE A 203 25.89 3.37 -6.91
CA ILE A 203 26.43 2.38 -5.97
C ILE A 203 27.62 1.61 -6.57
N GLU A 204 27.78 1.66 -7.90
CA GLU A 204 28.95 1.17 -8.64
C GLU A 204 30.11 2.17 -8.64
#